data_AF-A0AAN8TLX5-F1
#
_entry.id   AF-A0AAN8TLX5-F1
#
_cell.length_a   1.000
_cell.length_b   1.000
_cell.length_c   1.000
_cell.angle_alpha   90.00
_cell.angle_beta   90.00
_cell.angle_gamma   90.00
#
_symmetry.space_group_name_H-M   'P 1'
#
loop_
_entity.id
_entity.type
_entity.pdbx_description
1 polymer ?
#
loop_
_entity_poly.entity_id
_entity_poly.type
_entity_poly.pdbx_seq_one_letter_code
_entity_poly.pdbx_strand_id
1 'polypeptide(L)'
;MATAETKLNMKLLIDTKANKVLFAEVGKDCVDFLFHILSLPVGSVTKLLKEKGMVGCLSNLYQSVENLNDSYLKSMDIILKPE
;
A
#
# COMPACT_ATOMS: atom_id res chain seq x y z
N MET A 1 -16.23 -12.87 -24.40
CA MET A 1 -16.45 -11.57 -23.72
C MET A 1 -15.12 -10.82 -23.77
N ALA A 2 -15.08 -9.62 -24.33
CA ALA A 2 -13.85 -8.83 -24.35
C ALA A 2 -13.54 -8.38 -22.92
N THR A 3 -12.38 -8.77 -22.39
CA THR A 3 -11.87 -8.22 -21.13
C THR A 3 -11.54 -6.75 -21.36
N ALA A 4 -12.30 -5.84 -20.76
CA ALA A 4 -11.95 -4.43 -20.78
C ALA A 4 -10.64 -4.25 -20.01
N GLU A 5 -9.59 -3.82 -20.70
CA GLU A 5 -8.30 -3.51 -20.07
C GLU A 5 -8.48 -2.28 -19.15
N THR A 6 -8.25 -2.47 -17.86
CA THR A 6 -8.29 -1.35 -16.90
C THR A 6 -6.92 -0.67 -16.92
N LYS A 7 -6.85 0.51 -17.55
CA LYS A 7 -5.63 1.29 -17.65
C LYS A 7 -5.45 2.16 -16.40
N LEU A 8 -4.49 1.79 -15.55
CA LEU A 8 -4.08 2.60 -14.41
C LEU A 8 -3.24 3.79 -14.90
N ASN A 9 -3.62 5.00 -14.51
CA ASN A 9 -2.87 6.22 -14.80
C ASN A 9 -2.37 6.84 -13.50
N MET A 10 -1.10 7.26 -13.50
CA MET A 10 -0.47 7.97 -12.38
C MET A 10 0.26 9.19 -12.89
N LYS A 11 0.20 10.28 -12.12
CA LYS A 11 0.99 11.49 -12.36
C LYS A 11 2.05 11.60 -11.28
N LEU A 12 3.32 11.63 -11.69
CA LEU A 12 4.46 11.63 -10.77
C LEU A 12 5.13 13.01 -10.74
N LEU A 13 5.49 13.46 -9.55
CA LEU A 13 6.45 14.55 -9.37
C LEU A 13 7.83 13.94 -9.11
N ILE A 14 8.77 14.16 -10.01
CA ILE A 14 10.09 13.51 -10.02
C ILE A 14 11.19 14.57 -9.88
N ASP A 15 12.10 14.37 -8.93
CA ASP A 15 13.39 15.04 -8.92
C ASP A 15 14.36 14.26 -9.81
N THR A 16 14.61 14.78 -11.01
CA THR A 16 15.48 14.15 -12.00
C THR A 16 16.96 14.23 -11.64
N LYS A 17 17.37 15.20 -10.80
CA LYS A 17 18.76 15.33 -10.36
C LYS A 17 19.08 14.29 -9.30
N ALA A 18 18.16 14.07 -8.37
CA ALA A 18 18.30 13.04 -7.33
C ALA A 18 17.87 11.64 -7.81
N ASN A 19 17.26 11.53 -8.99
CA ASN A 19 16.62 10.33 -9.52
C ASN A 19 15.60 9.72 -8.53
N LYS A 20 14.69 10.56 -8.03
CA LYS A 20 13.70 10.19 -7.01
C LYS A 20 12.30 10.65 -7.37
N VAL A 21 11.31 9.79 -7.11
CA VAL A 21 9.89 10.17 -7.11
C VAL A 21 9.58 10.84 -5.77
N LEU A 22 9.08 12.07 -5.82
CA LEU A 22 8.70 12.84 -4.64
C LEU A 22 7.23 12.61 -4.28
N PHE A 23 6.34 12.59 -5.28
CA PHE A 23 4.90 12.40 -5.09
C PHE A 23 4.28 11.64 -6.26
N ALA A 24 3.18 10.95 -5.99
CA ALA A 24 2.33 10.30 -7.00
C ALA A 24 0.87 10.71 -6.75
N GLU A 25 0.24 11.33 -7.75
CA GLU A 25 -1.19 11.62 -7.79
C GLU A 25 -1.87 10.52 -8.63
N VAL A 26 -2.83 9.81 -8.03
CA VAL A 26 -3.41 8.60 -8.60
C VAL A 26 -4.90 8.49 -8.27
N GLY A 27 -5.64 7.75 -9.10
CA GLY A 27 -7.02 7.36 -8.82
C GLY A 27 -7.12 6.30 -7.72
N LYS A 28 -8.32 6.17 -7.14
CA LYS A 28 -8.61 5.18 -6.07
C LYS A 28 -8.34 3.74 -6.53
N ASP A 29 -8.66 3.43 -7.77
CA ASP A 29 -8.41 2.14 -8.43
C ASP A 29 -6.92 1.73 -8.37
N CYS A 30 -6.02 2.69 -8.58
CA CYS A 30 -4.58 2.45 -8.48
C CYS A 30 -4.12 2.23 -7.03
N VAL A 31 -4.69 2.97 -6.07
CA VAL A 31 -4.42 2.80 -4.63
C VAL A 31 -4.89 1.42 -4.19
N ASP A 32 -6.13 1.05 -4.49
CA ASP A 32 -6.71 -0.25 -4.16
C ASP A 32 -5.87 -1.39 -4.75
N PHE A 33 -5.45 -1.27 -6.01
CA PHE A 33 -4.59 -2.27 -6.68
C PHE A 33 -3.24 -2.45 -5.96
N LEU A 34 -2.57 -1.35 -5.62
CA LEU A 34 -1.29 -1.40 -4.91
C LEU A 34 -1.44 -2.06 -3.54
N PHE A 35 -2.45 -1.68 -2.77
CA PHE A 35 -2.70 -2.28 -1.46
C PHE A 35 -3.18 -3.73 -1.56
N HIS A 36 -3.86 -4.12 -2.62
CA HIS A 36 -4.21 -5.52 -2.87
C HIS A 36 -2.95 -6.37 -3.07
N ILE A 37 -1.99 -5.90 -3.87
CA ILE A 37 -0.67 -6.55 -4.02
C ILE A 37 0.07 -6.62 -2.68
N LEU A 38 0.07 -5.53 -1.92
CA LEU A 38 0.78 -5.43 -0.65
C LEU A 38 0.06 -6.14 0.49
N SER A 39 -1.21 -6.51 0.35
CA SER A 39 -2.01 -7.09 1.44
C SER A 39 -1.42 -8.40 1.97
N LEU A 40 -1.00 -9.31 1.08
CA LEU A 40 -0.40 -10.59 1.46
C LEU A 40 1.02 -10.43 2.05
N PRO A 41 1.95 -9.70 1.40
CA PRO A 41 3.27 -9.45 1.98
C PRO A 41 3.19 -8.72 3.33
N VAL A 42 2.36 -7.68 3.44
CA VAL A 42 2.26 -6.89 4.68
C VAL A 42 1.51 -7.68 5.76
N GLY A 43 0.38 -8.34 5.46
CA GLY A 43 -0.33 -9.19 6.41
C GLY A 43 0.52 -10.35 6.94
N SER A 44 1.25 -11.04 6.07
CA SER A 44 2.12 -12.15 6.49
C SER A 44 3.30 -11.67 7.32
N VAL A 45 3.95 -10.58 6.92
CA VAL A 45 5.12 -10.06 7.62
C VAL A 45 4.73 -9.37 8.92
N THR A 46 3.54 -8.77 9.03
CA THR A 46 3.05 -8.22 10.30
C THR A 46 2.79 -9.31 11.34
N LYS A 47 2.23 -10.47 10.96
CA LYS A 47 2.09 -11.64 11.84
C LYS A 47 3.45 -12.11 12.38
N LEU A 48 4.43 -12.28 11.49
CA LEU A 48 5.78 -12.74 11.84
C LEU A 48 6.60 -11.71 12.63
N LEU A 49 6.46 -10.41 12.33
CA LEU A 49 7.19 -9.34 13.01
C LEU A 49 6.54 -8.94 14.34
N LYS A 50 5.25 -9.18 14.56
CA LYS A 50 4.62 -8.99 15.87
C LYS A 50 5.22 -9.91 16.93
N GLU A 51 5.66 -11.10 16.52
CA GLU A 51 6.31 -12.08 17.40
C GLU A 51 7.79 -11.76 17.67
N LYS A 52 8.49 -11.14 16.71
CA LYS A 52 9.95 -10.89 16.77
C LYS A 52 10.36 -9.42 16.95
N GLY A 53 9.39 -8.52 17.03
CA GLY A 53 9.60 -7.07 16.99
C GLY A 53 9.65 -6.55 15.55
N MET A 54 8.88 -5.49 15.27
CA MET A 54 8.84 -4.84 13.97
C MET A 54 9.90 -3.72 13.94
N VAL A 55 10.88 -3.82 13.05
CA VAL A 55 11.96 -2.83 12.89
C VAL A 55 12.10 -2.36 11.45
N GLY A 56 12.45 -1.09 11.26
CA GLY A 56 12.66 -0.50 9.93
C GLY A 56 11.39 0.05 9.28
N CYS A 57 11.37 0.10 7.95
CA CYS A 57 10.31 0.77 7.18
C CYS A 57 8.93 0.09 7.31
N LEU A 58 8.88 -1.20 7.63
CA LEU A 58 7.61 -1.91 7.82
C LEU A 58 6.84 -1.45 9.05
N SER A 59 7.52 -1.08 10.13
CA SER A 59 6.88 -0.49 11.32
C SER A 59 6.20 0.83 10.95
N ASN A 60 6.91 1.67 10.18
CA ASN A 60 6.36 2.94 9.71
C ASN A 60 5.16 2.72 8.77
N LEU A 61 5.25 1.72 7.89
CA LEU A 61 4.17 1.38 6.97
C LEU A 61 2.93 0.90 7.72
N TYR A 62 3.08 -0.02 8.67
CA TYR A 62 1.97 -0.52 9.49
C TYR A 62 1.27 0.62 10.23
N GLN A 63 2.04 1.46 10.94
CA GLN A 63 1.49 2.61 11.67
C GLN A 63 0.82 3.62 10.74
N SER A 64 1.34 3.81 9.53
CA SER A 64 0.73 4.72 8.53
C SER A 64 -0.59 4.18 8.01
N VAL A 65 -0.69 2.86 7.81
CA VAL A 65 -1.94 2.20 7.42
C VAL A 65 -2.95 2.25 8.56
N GLU A 66 -2.55 1.95 9.79
CA GLU A 66 -3.42 2.03 10.98
C GLU A 66 -3.99 3.44 11.20
N ASN A 67 -3.20 4.49 10.92
CA ASN A 67 -3.63 5.89 11.03
C ASN A 67 -4.38 6.41 9.79
N LEU A 68 -4.52 5.61 8.73
CA LEU A 68 -5.21 6.03 7.53
C LEU A 68 -6.73 6.03 7.78
N ASN A 69 -7.43 7.05 7.30
CA ASN A 69 -8.89 7.10 7.45
C ASN A 69 -9.57 6.00 6.60
N ASP A 70 -10.56 5.32 7.17
CA ASP A 70 -11.31 4.21 6.56
C ASP A 70 -11.92 4.56 5.20
N SER A 71 -12.16 5.85 4.93
CA SER A 71 -12.65 6.34 3.64
C SER A 71 -11.71 6.05 2.47
N TYR A 72 -10.42 5.83 2.73
CA TYR A 72 -9.40 5.62 1.69
C TYR A 72 -9.10 4.14 1.43
N LEU A 73 -9.43 3.24 2.36
CA LEU A 73 -9.03 1.83 2.28
C LEU A 73 -10.06 0.93 2.97
N LYS A 74 -10.89 0.26 2.16
CA LYS A 74 -11.95 -0.64 2.66
C LYS A 74 -11.44 -2.01 3.15
N SER A 75 -10.17 -2.33 2.90
CA SER A 75 -9.56 -3.65 3.12
C SER A 75 -8.52 -3.66 4.26
N MET A 76 -8.56 -2.69 5.18
CA MET A 76 -7.65 -2.64 6.33
C MET A 76 -7.74 -3.88 7.22
N ASP A 77 -8.91 -4.54 7.31
CA ASP A 77 -9.08 -5.76 8.08
C ASP A 77 -8.14 -6.89 7.62
N ILE A 78 -7.91 -7.03 6.31
CA ILE A 78 -7.03 -8.07 5.73
C ILE A 78 -5.56 -7.83 6.09
N ILE A 79 -5.17 -6.55 6.28
CA ILE A 79 -3.78 -6.16 6.53
C ILE A 79 -3.49 -6.10 8.05
N LEU A 80 -4.44 -5.60 8.84
CA LEU A 80 -4.29 -5.41 10.28
C LEU A 80 -4.63 -6.66 11.11
N LYS A 81 -5.46 -7.56 10.58
CA LYS A 81 -5.87 -8.83 11.22
C LYS A 81 -5.69 -9.99 10.23
N PRO A 82 -4.45 -10.42 9.97
CA PRO A 82 -4.23 -11.64 9.19
C PRO A 82 -4.76 -12.84 9.99
N GLU A 83 -5.61 -13.68 9.39
CA GLU A 83 -5.95 -15.01 9.95
C GLU A 83 -4.70 -15.90 10.13
#